data_AF-A0A101HYR6-F1
#
_entry.id   AF-A0A101HYR6-F1
#
_cell.length_a   1.000
_cell.length_b   1.000
_cell.length_c   1.000
_cell.angle_alpha   90.00
_cell.angle_beta   90.00
_cell.angle_gamma   90.00
#
_symmetry.space_group_name_H-M   'P 1'
#
loop_
_entity.id
_entity.type
_entity.pdbx_description
1 polymer ?
#
loop_
_entity_poly.entity_id
_entity_poly.type
_entity_poly.pdbx_seq_one_letter_code
_entity_poly.pdbx_strand_id
1 'polypeptide(L)'
;MADERYPFLILSGTPFERGRTYGETFRSRIEISISNYRQMFRDFNGVDWEDAGRRATEFLPFIKDYSPKMVEEMEGIAEGASLDFRDILILNSRSEIVLDS
;
A
#
# COMPACT_ATOMS: atom_id res chain seq x y z
N MET A 1 24.67 2.47 14.42
CA MET A 1 24.38 1.92 13.09
C MET A 1 22.93 1.48 13.11
N ALA A 2 22.09 1.93 12.18
CA ALA A 2 20.71 1.45 12.10
C ALA A 2 20.71 -0.04 11.75
N ASP A 3 19.80 -0.81 12.32
CA ASP A 3 19.61 -2.21 11.97
C ASP A 3 19.04 -2.29 10.54
N GLU A 4 19.83 -2.85 9.60
CA GLU A 4 19.40 -2.99 8.21
C GLU A 4 18.20 -3.95 8.06
N ARG A 5 17.99 -4.87 8.99
CA ARG A 5 16.84 -5.78 8.98
C ARG A 5 15.56 -5.03 9.31
N TYR A 6 15.62 -4.19 10.33
CA TYR A 6 14.51 -3.40 10.87
C TYR A 6 14.85 -1.91 10.86
N PRO A 7 14.87 -1.29 9.66
CA PRO A 7 15.19 0.13 9.55
C PRO A 7 14.13 0.97 10.27
N PHE A 8 14.59 2.02 10.93
CA PHE A 8 13.74 2.94 11.67
C PHE A 8 13.73 4.30 10.98
N LEU A 9 12.52 4.86 10.81
CA LEU A 9 12.31 6.16 10.16
C LEU A 9 11.36 6.99 11.02
N ILE A 10 11.76 8.22 11.35
CA ILE A 10 10.88 9.22 11.97
C ILE A 10 10.33 10.10 10.85
N LEU A 11 9.01 10.23 10.80
CA LEU A 11 8.29 11.03 9.80
C LEU A 11 7.65 12.25 10.47
N SER A 12 7.59 13.37 9.75
CA SER A 12 6.92 14.59 10.16
C SER A 12 6.30 15.29 8.94
N GLY A 13 5.41 16.25 9.18
CA GLY A 13 4.69 16.97 8.13
C GLY A 13 3.27 16.44 7.89
N THR A 14 2.70 16.88 6.77
CA THR A 14 1.36 16.48 6.29
C THR A 14 1.30 14.98 5.97
N PRO A 15 0.10 14.38 5.90
CA PRO A 15 -0.04 12.97 5.54
C PRO A 15 0.66 12.62 4.22
N PHE A 16 0.49 13.47 3.20
CA PHE A 16 1.15 13.31 1.92
C PHE A 16 2.68 13.36 2.02
N GLU A 17 3.24 14.36 2.71
CA GLU A 17 4.70 14.49 2.88
C GLU A 17 5.29 13.28 3.61
N ARG A 18 4.63 12.81 4.67
CA ARG A 18 5.05 11.58 5.38
C ARG A 18 5.02 10.38 4.45
N GLY A 19 3.94 10.22 3.70
CA GLY A 19 3.77 9.14 2.74
C GLY A 19 4.89 9.15 1.69
N ARG A 20 5.16 10.32 1.10
CA ARG A 20 6.22 10.49 0.10
C ARG A 20 7.59 10.13 0.63
N THR A 21 7.97 10.62 1.81
CA THR A 21 9.25 10.25 2.43
C THR A 21 9.33 8.76 2.73
N TYR A 22 8.25 8.14 3.20
CA TYR A 22 8.19 6.69 3.45
C TYR A 22 8.36 5.89 2.15
N GLY A 23 7.59 6.23 1.11
CA GLY A 23 7.62 5.58 -0.19
C GLY A 23 9.00 5.68 -0.86
N GLU A 24 9.63 6.85 -0.79
CA GLU A 24 10.99 7.06 -1.30
C GLU A 24 12.02 6.23 -0.54
N THR A 25 11.95 6.25 0.80
CA THR A 25 12.92 5.55 1.67
C THR A 25 12.81 4.03 1.54
N PHE A 26 11.61 3.49 1.37
CA PHE A 26 11.34 2.05 1.42
C PHE A 26 10.82 1.44 0.12
N ARG A 27 11.00 2.13 -1.01
CA ARG A 27 10.57 1.69 -2.36
C ARG A 27 10.81 0.20 -2.62
N SER A 28 12.05 -0.26 -2.48
CA SER A 28 12.43 -1.65 -2.76
C SER A 28 11.70 -2.67 -1.86
N ARG A 29 11.38 -2.29 -0.61
CA ARG A 29 10.61 -3.15 0.31
C ARG A 29 9.13 -3.19 -0.05
N ILE A 30 8.58 -2.07 -0.54
CA ILE A 30 7.21 -2.01 -1.04
C ILE A 30 7.06 -2.88 -2.29
N GLU A 31 8.01 -2.82 -3.23
CA GLU A 31 8.04 -3.68 -4.43
C GLU A 31 8.10 -5.17 -4.08
N ILE A 32 8.91 -5.55 -3.09
CA ILE A 32 8.95 -6.93 -2.57
C ILE A 32 7.59 -7.30 -1.97
N SER A 33 6.96 -6.39 -1.23
CA SER A 33 5.63 -6.64 -0.65
C SER A 33 4.58 -6.87 -1.73
N ILE A 34 4.57 -6.06 -2.80
CA ILE A 34 3.69 -6.24 -3.96
C ILE A 34 3.90 -7.62 -4.60
N SER A 35 5.15 -8.01 -4.85
CA SER A 35 5.47 -9.33 -5.41
C SER A 35 4.95 -10.46 -4.54
N ASN A 36 5.16 -10.39 -3.23
CA ASN A 36 4.71 -11.39 -2.27
C ASN A 36 3.18 -11.50 -2.23
N TYR A 37 2.46 -10.38 -2.17
CA TYR A 37 0.99 -10.39 -2.14
C TYR A 37 0.39 -10.84 -3.47
N ARG A 38 1.01 -10.48 -4.59
CA ARG A 38 0.59 -10.97 -5.91
C ARG A 38 0.67 -12.50 -6.00
N GLN A 39 1.73 -13.10 -5.45
CA GLN A 39 1.86 -14.55 -5.37
C GLN A 39 0.82 -15.13 -4.39
N MET A 40 0.68 -14.53 -3.21
CA MET A 40 -0.24 -15.01 -2.18
C MET A 40 -1.70 -15.01 -2.65
N PHE A 41 -2.19 -13.94 -3.29
CA PHE A 41 -3.56 -13.88 -3.80
C PHE A 41 -3.81 -14.97 -4.84
N ARG A 42 -2.88 -15.15 -5.77
CA ARG A 42 -2.95 -16.21 -6.77
C ARG A 42 -3.05 -17.60 -6.12
N ASP A 43 -2.24 -17.86 -5.10
CA ASP A 43 -2.16 -19.18 -4.47
C ASP A 43 -3.34 -19.48 -3.54
N PHE A 44 -3.90 -18.48 -2.86
CA PHE A 44 -4.96 -18.67 -1.86
C PHE A 44 -6.36 -18.70 -2.45
N ASN A 45 -6.69 -17.76 -3.35
CA ASN A 45 -8.05 -17.62 -3.88
C ASN A 45 -8.11 -17.36 -5.39
N GLY A 46 -6.98 -17.51 -6.09
CA GLY A 46 -6.91 -17.34 -7.54
C GLY A 46 -7.07 -15.89 -8.02
N VAL A 47 -7.06 -14.92 -7.10
CA VAL A 47 -7.21 -13.50 -7.43
C VAL A 47 -5.92 -13.01 -8.07
N ASP A 48 -6.04 -12.47 -9.30
CA ASP A 48 -4.93 -11.78 -9.95
C ASP A 48 -4.82 -10.33 -9.47
N TRP A 49 -3.73 -9.66 -9.84
CA TRP A 49 -3.45 -8.30 -9.37
C TRP A 49 -4.46 -7.26 -9.88
N GLU A 50 -5.05 -7.52 -11.05
CA GLU A 50 -6.04 -6.64 -11.65
C GLU A 50 -7.38 -6.76 -10.91
N ASP A 51 -7.82 -7.99 -10.62
CA ASP A 51 -9.01 -8.21 -9.80
C ASP A 51 -8.82 -7.67 -8.37
N ALA A 52 -7.66 -7.90 -7.75
CA ALA A 52 -7.32 -7.34 -6.45
C ALA A 52 -7.45 -5.82 -6.43
N GLY A 53 -6.93 -5.14 -7.46
CA GLY A 53 -7.03 -3.69 -7.56
C GLY A 53 -8.43 -3.17 -7.86
N ARG A 54 -9.27 -3.99 -8.52
CA ARG A 54 -10.69 -3.67 -8.73
C ARG A 54 -11.42 -3.70 -7.38
N ARG A 55 -11.26 -4.78 -6.61
CA ARG A 55 -11.80 -4.93 -5.25
C ARG A 55 -11.29 -3.83 -4.31
N ALA A 56 -9.98 -3.53 -4.35
CA ALA A 56 -9.38 -2.48 -3.53
C ALA A 56 -10.05 -1.11 -3.73
N THR A 57 -10.43 -0.79 -4.97
CA THR A 57 -11.07 0.48 -5.33
C THR A 57 -12.50 0.58 -4.77
N GLU A 58 -13.20 -0.54 -4.58
CA GLU A 58 -14.52 -0.58 -3.95
C GLU A 58 -14.47 -0.13 -2.48
N PHE A 59 -13.32 -0.26 -1.82
CA PHE A 59 -13.11 0.23 -0.44
C PHE A 59 -12.78 1.73 -0.36
N LEU A 60 -12.33 2.36 -1.45
CA LEU A 60 -11.83 3.74 -1.44
C LEU A 60 -12.85 4.76 -0.92
N PRO A 61 -14.16 4.72 -1.28
CA PRO A 61 -15.16 5.63 -0.73
C PRO A 61 -15.28 5.53 0.80
N PHE A 62 -15.21 4.31 1.35
CA PHE A 62 -15.32 4.08 2.79
C PHE A 62 -14.06 4.57 3.53
N ILE A 63 -12.87 4.34 2.97
CA ILE A 63 -11.62 4.86 3.53
C ILE A 63 -11.65 6.39 3.54
N LYS A 64 -12.14 7.01 2.45
CA LYS A 64 -12.23 8.47 2.33
C LYS A 64 -13.24 9.09 3.29
N ASP A 65 -14.38 8.45 3.51
CA ASP A 65 -15.39 8.88 4.48
C ASP A 65 -14.86 8.78 5.92
N TYR A 66 -14.18 7.67 6.23
CA TYR A 66 -13.57 7.46 7.54
C TYR A 66 -12.42 8.43 7.83
N SER A 67 -11.48 8.57 6.89
CA SER A 67 -10.32 9.43 7.04
C SER A 67 -9.70 9.81 5.68
N PRO A 68 -9.99 11.01 5.15
CA PRO A 68 -9.36 11.46 3.90
C PRO A 68 -7.84 11.57 4.01
N LYS A 69 -7.32 11.80 5.22
CA LYS A 69 -5.87 11.86 5.50
C LYS A 69 -5.16 10.53 5.23
N MET A 70 -5.84 9.39 5.35
CA MET A 70 -5.25 8.08 5.02
C MET A 70 -5.06 7.94 3.51
N VAL A 71 -5.99 8.47 2.72
CA VAL A 71 -5.88 8.50 1.26
C VAL A 71 -4.70 9.39 0.84
N GLU A 72 -4.59 10.60 1.40
CA GLU A 72 -3.46 11.50 1.15
C GLU A 72 -2.10 10.84 1.48
N GLU A 73 -2.01 10.08 2.58
CA GLU A 73 -0.78 9.37 2.94
C GLU A 73 -0.46 8.24 1.96
N MET A 74 -1.46 7.48 1.49
CA MET A 74 -1.26 6.46 0.46
C MET A 74 -0.86 7.06 -0.90
N GLU A 75 -1.44 8.20 -1.29
CA GLU A 75 -1.03 8.96 -2.48
C GLU A 75 0.44 9.41 -2.38
N GLY A 76 0.84 9.92 -1.22
CA GLY A 76 2.24 10.25 -0.95
C GLY A 76 3.15 9.02 -1.09
N ILE A 77 2.79 7.88 -0.49
CA ILE A 77 3.58 6.63 -0.60
C ILE A 77 3.74 6.22 -2.05
N ALA A 78 2.67 6.27 -2.84
CA ALA A 78 2.70 5.94 -4.26
C ALA A 78 3.65 6.87 -5.04
N GLU A 79 3.57 8.20 -4.82
CA GLU A 79 4.47 9.17 -5.44
C GLU A 79 5.94 8.90 -5.07
N GLY A 80 6.22 8.76 -3.76
CA GLY A 80 7.58 8.53 -3.26
C GLY A 80 8.20 7.23 -3.75
N ALA A 81 7.40 6.17 -3.84
CA ALA A 81 7.84 4.88 -4.37
C ALA A 81 7.86 4.83 -5.90
N SER A 82 7.28 5.83 -6.59
CA SER A 82 7.04 5.81 -8.04
C SER A 82 6.23 4.59 -8.48
N LEU A 83 5.17 4.29 -7.74
CA LEU A 83 4.23 3.19 -7.98
C LEU A 83 2.84 3.73 -8.25
N ASP A 84 1.94 2.87 -8.74
CA ASP A 84 0.54 3.25 -8.90
C ASP A 84 -0.14 3.36 -7.53
N PHE A 85 -1.01 4.36 -7.35
CA PHE A 85 -1.80 4.52 -6.12
C PHE A 85 -2.58 3.23 -5.80
N ARG A 86 -3.08 2.55 -6.82
CA ARG A 86 -3.82 1.29 -6.70
C ARG A 86 -2.98 0.19 -6.08
N ASP A 87 -1.67 0.13 -6.34
CA ASP A 87 -0.79 -0.86 -5.72
C ASP A 87 -0.73 -0.67 -4.20
N ILE A 88 -0.65 0.59 -3.75
CA ILE A 88 -0.63 0.93 -2.32
C ILE A 88 -2.00 0.66 -1.69
N LEU A 89 -3.08 0.95 -2.40
CA LEU A 89 -4.44 0.65 -1.96
C LEU A 89 -4.67 -0.86 -1.79
N ILE A 90 -4.16 -1.68 -2.73
CA ILE A 90 -4.20 -3.15 -2.64
C ILE A 90 -3.49 -3.63 -1.37
N LEU A 91 -2.25 -3.16 -1.12
CA LEU A 91 -1.49 -3.57 0.07
C LEU A 91 -2.21 -3.21 1.38
N ASN A 92 -2.88 -2.06 1.42
CA ASN A 92 -3.62 -1.60 2.59
C ASN A 92 -4.99 -2.28 2.75
N SER A 93 -5.52 -2.92 1.71
CA SER A 93 -6.82 -3.63 1.71
C SER A 93 -6.66 -5.16 1.59
N ARG A 94 -5.45 -5.67 1.81
CA ARG A 94 -5.09 -7.07 1.54
C ARG A 94 -5.92 -8.12 2.30
N SER A 95 -6.32 -7.81 3.54
CA SER A 95 -7.10 -8.73 4.37
C SER A 95 -8.50 -8.87 3.81
N GLU A 96 -9.08 -7.74 3.43
CA GLU A 96 -10.39 -7.61 2.82
C GLU A 96 -10.38 -8.35 1.47
N ILE A 97 -9.37 -8.14 0.62
CA ILE A 97 -9.24 -8.83 -0.67
C ILE A 97 -9.14 -10.36 -0.51
N VAL A 98 -8.44 -10.85 0.52
CA VAL A 98 -8.24 -12.30 0.73
C VAL A 98 -9.49 -12.96 1.32
N LEU A 99 -10.20 -12.26 2.21
CA LEU A 99 -11.33 -12.80 2.95
C LEU A 99 -12.67 -12.60 2.25
N ASP A 100 -12.78 -11.58 1.39
CA ASP A 100 -13.97 -11.32 0.60
C ASP A 100 -14.07 -12.37 -0.53
N SER A 101 -15.08 -13.23 -0.40
CA SER A 101 -15.28 -14.46 -1.20
C SER A 101 -16.25 -14.24 -2.35
#